data_AF-A0A2E7QT71-F1
#
_entry.id   AF-A0A2E7QT71-F1
#
_cell.length_a   1.000
_cell.length_b   1.000
_cell.length_c   1.000
_cell.angle_alpha   90.00
_cell.angle_beta   90.00
_cell.angle_gamma   90.00
#
_symmetry.space_group_name_H-M   'P 1'
#
loop_
_entity.id
_entity.type
_entity.pdbx_description
1 polymer ?
#
loop_
_entity_poly.entity_id
_entity_poly.type
_entity_poly.pdbx_seq_one_letter_code
_entity_poly.pdbx_strand_id
1 'polypeptide(L)'
;MGYYVYIEDANCMLPHEHADLAYWRMCDLNKHDHLKRGGSSTGEKWFSWMDQNYPETCKTAQAILIELGFDVEEEDDGVVIHAYNNKSGQEELFLEVISDLLRTVTNENSTQNKPFIVWRGEDDMVWKDIYGEKTVRSLTGVITFQENPIG
;
A
#
# COMPACT_ATOMS: atom_id res chain seq x y z
N MET A 1 -19.54 -6.07 2.60
CA MET A 1 -19.08 -5.51 3.89
C MET A 1 -17.57 -5.66 3.89
N GLY A 2 -16.83 -4.59 4.18
CA GLY A 2 -15.35 -4.60 4.18
C GLY A 2 -14.85 -4.36 5.59
N TYR A 3 -13.70 -4.96 5.91
CA TYR A 3 -13.02 -4.86 7.20
C TYR A 3 -12.26 -3.53 7.25
N TYR A 4 -12.45 -2.72 8.29
CA TYR A 4 -11.77 -1.43 8.38
C TYR A 4 -10.32 -1.62 8.83
N VAL A 5 -9.41 -0.93 8.13
CA VAL A 5 -7.97 -0.94 8.42
C VAL A 5 -7.41 0.47 8.34
N TYR A 6 -6.36 0.73 9.11
CA TYR A 6 -5.59 1.96 8.98
C TYR A 6 -4.09 1.70 9.16
N ILE A 7 -3.27 2.62 8.63
CA ILE A 7 -1.81 2.58 8.82
C ILE A 7 -1.48 3.18 10.18
N GLU A 8 -0.89 2.36 11.05
CA GLU A 8 -0.38 2.78 12.35
C GLU A 8 1.02 3.40 12.22
N ASP A 9 1.85 2.86 11.32
CA ASP A 9 3.21 3.33 11.04
C ASP A 9 3.66 2.87 9.64
N ALA A 10 4.47 3.66 8.95
CA ALA A 10 5.01 3.32 7.63
C ALA A 10 6.34 4.04 7.37
N ASN A 11 7.21 3.41 6.58
CA ASN A 11 8.44 4.02 6.09
C ASN A 11 8.66 3.78 4.59
N CYS A 12 7.59 3.63 3.83
CA CYS A 12 7.63 3.30 2.41
C CYS A 12 7.67 4.54 1.52
N MET A 13 8.63 4.58 0.61
CA MET A 13 8.69 5.50 -0.53
C MET A 13 8.75 4.73 -1.84
N LEU A 14 8.07 5.22 -2.86
CA LEU A 14 8.27 4.85 -4.26
C LEU A 14 9.21 5.86 -4.93
N PRO A 15 10.48 5.51 -5.22
CA PRO A 15 11.42 6.43 -5.85
C PRO A 15 10.98 6.87 -7.26
N HIS A 16 11.31 8.10 -7.66
CA HIS A 16 10.99 8.61 -9.01
C HIS A 16 11.57 7.74 -10.13
N GLU A 17 12.78 7.20 -9.94
CA GLU A 17 13.43 6.30 -10.90
C GLU A 17 12.64 5.01 -11.17
N HIS A 18 11.66 4.69 -10.33
CA HIS A 18 10.80 3.52 -10.46
C HIS A 18 9.32 3.88 -10.73
N ALA A 19 8.96 5.16 -10.80
CA ALA A 19 7.57 5.60 -10.93
C ALA A 19 6.89 5.06 -12.20
N ASP A 20 7.55 5.12 -13.35
CA ASP A 20 7.01 4.61 -14.62
C ASP A 20 6.82 3.09 -14.61
N LEU A 21 7.79 2.37 -14.04
CA LEU A 21 7.72 0.92 -13.93
C LEU A 21 6.61 0.49 -12.96
N ALA A 22 6.49 1.18 -11.83
CA ALA A 22 5.42 0.97 -10.86
C ALA A 22 4.05 1.20 -11.50
N TYR A 23 3.89 2.32 -12.21
CA TYR A 23 2.66 2.62 -12.95
C TYR A 23 2.30 1.53 -13.95
N TRP A 24 3.26 1.07 -14.75
CA TRP A 24 3.04 0.02 -15.73
C TRP A 24 2.62 -1.30 -15.07
N ARG A 25 3.29 -1.71 -13.98
CA ARG A 25 2.97 -2.95 -13.27
C ARG A 25 1.61 -2.89 -12.58
N MET A 26 1.27 -1.75 -11.99
CA MET A 26 -0.07 -1.54 -11.44
C MET A 26 -1.11 -1.64 -12.55
N CYS A 27 -0.94 -0.93 -13.66
CA CYS A 27 -1.86 -1.03 -14.81
C CYS A 27 -1.99 -2.45 -15.38
N ASP A 28 -0.93 -3.26 -15.37
CA ASP A 28 -0.97 -4.64 -15.85
C ASP A 28 -1.96 -5.51 -15.05
N LEU A 29 -2.17 -5.21 -13.76
CA LEU A 29 -3.20 -5.87 -12.94
C LEU A 29 -4.58 -5.86 -13.60
N ASN A 30 -4.91 -4.79 -14.35
CA ASN A 30 -6.23 -4.68 -14.97
C ASN A 30 -6.51 -5.74 -16.05
N LYS A 31 -5.48 -6.42 -16.56
CA LYS A 31 -5.61 -7.52 -17.52
C LYS A 31 -5.98 -8.86 -16.85
N HIS A 32 -5.95 -8.94 -15.52
CA HIS A 32 -6.09 -10.17 -14.76
C HIS A 32 -7.44 -10.22 -14.02
N ASP A 33 -8.54 -10.42 -14.78
CA ASP A 33 -9.92 -10.44 -14.25
C ASP A 33 -10.20 -11.49 -13.17
N HIS A 34 -9.35 -12.51 -13.04
CA HIS A 34 -9.47 -13.53 -12.01
C HIS A 34 -9.01 -13.04 -10.63
N LEU A 35 -8.22 -11.96 -10.57
CA LEU A 35 -7.77 -11.32 -9.33
C LEU A 35 -8.79 -10.31 -8.79
N LYS A 36 -9.68 -9.80 -9.64
CA LYS A 36 -10.69 -8.79 -9.30
C LYS A 36 -11.77 -9.41 -8.42
N ARG A 37 -12.00 -8.80 -7.25
CA ARG A 37 -13.02 -9.22 -6.27
C ARG A 37 -14.28 -8.35 -6.32
N GLY A 38 -14.22 -7.21 -6.99
CA GLY A 38 -15.38 -6.37 -7.30
C GLY A 38 -15.99 -6.70 -8.66
N GLY A 39 -17.26 -6.35 -8.83
CA GLY A 39 -17.96 -6.55 -10.09
C GLY A 39 -19.46 -6.32 -9.99
N SER A 40 -20.12 -6.40 -11.13
CA SER A 40 -21.58 -6.27 -11.26
C SER A 40 -22.24 -7.63 -11.50
N SER A 41 -23.57 -7.67 -11.47
CA SER A 41 -24.35 -8.82 -11.92
C SER A 41 -24.32 -9.03 -13.45
N THR A 42 -23.86 -8.04 -14.22
CA THR A 42 -23.82 -8.06 -15.70
C THR A 42 -22.46 -8.48 -16.26
N GLY A 43 -21.47 -8.73 -15.39
CA GLY A 43 -20.18 -9.35 -15.75
C GLY A 43 -18.99 -8.39 -15.76
N GLU A 44 -19.20 -7.09 -15.53
CA GLU A 44 -18.13 -6.13 -15.28
C GLU A 44 -17.35 -6.51 -14.01
N LYS A 45 -16.03 -6.28 -14.03
CA LYS A 45 -15.13 -6.60 -12.92
C LYS A 45 -14.16 -5.47 -12.66
N TRP A 46 -13.92 -5.18 -11.39
CA TRP A 46 -12.99 -4.14 -10.95
C TRP A 46 -12.27 -4.56 -9.67
N PHE A 47 -11.13 -3.91 -9.41
CA PHE A 47 -10.50 -3.98 -8.09
C PHE A 47 -11.33 -3.15 -7.12
N SER A 48 -11.48 -3.63 -5.89
CA SER A 48 -12.18 -2.84 -4.86
C SER A 48 -11.56 -1.45 -4.75
N TRP A 49 -12.41 -0.42 -4.67
CA TRP A 49 -12.04 1.00 -4.63
C TRP A 49 -11.49 1.62 -5.92
N MET A 50 -11.30 0.83 -6.98
CA MET A 50 -10.81 1.32 -8.25
C MET A 50 -11.93 1.38 -9.29
N ASP A 51 -11.90 2.41 -10.15
CA ASP A 51 -12.65 2.37 -11.40
C ASP A 51 -12.19 1.18 -12.26
N GLN A 52 -13.12 0.53 -12.96
CA GLN A 52 -12.81 -0.50 -13.95
C GLN A 52 -11.81 0.00 -15.01
N ASN A 53 -11.88 1.28 -15.37
CA ASN A 53 -11.00 1.90 -16.36
C ASN A 53 -9.87 2.72 -15.73
N TYR A 54 -9.45 2.45 -14.48
CA TYR A 54 -8.42 3.24 -13.82
C TYR A 54 -7.12 3.47 -14.63
N PRO A 55 -6.65 2.57 -15.54
CA PRO A 55 -5.49 2.88 -16.38
C PRO A 55 -5.72 4.05 -17.37
N GLU A 56 -6.98 4.37 -17.64
CA GLU A 56 -7.39 5.51 -18.47
C GLU A 56 -7.55 6.80 -17.69
N THR A 57 -7.81 6.74 -16.37
CA THR A 57 -8.03 7.93 -15.52
C THR A 57 -6.79 8.28 -14.70
N CYS A 58 -6.13 7.29 -14.09
CA CYS A 58 -4.87 7.45 -13.36
C CYS A 58 -3.70 7.43 -14.36
N LYS A 59 -2.90 8.50 -14.42
CA LYS A 59 -1.76 8.62 -15.36
C LYS A 59 -0.38 8.41 -14.73
N THR A 60 -0.33 8.20 -13.43
CA THR A 60 0.90 8.01 -12.66
C THR A 60 0.66 6.96 -11.57
N ALA A 61 1.74 6.37 -11.05
CA ALA A 61 1.66 5.45 -9.91
C ALA A 61 1.09 6.15 -8.67
N GLN A 62 1.47 7.41 -8.44
CA GLN A 62 0.91 8.25 -7.38
C GLN A 62 -0.62 8.39 -7.50
N ALA A 63 -1.14 8.66 -8.70
CA ALA A 63 -2.59 8.77 -8.92
C ALA A 63 -3.32 7.45 -8.61
N ILE A 64 -2.70 6.30 -8.89
CA ILE A 64 -3.26 4.99 -8.52
C ILE A 64 -3.27 4.80 -7.00
N LEU A 65 -2.19 5.18 -6.30
CA LEU A 65 -2.13 5.11 -4.83
C LEU A 65 -3.20 6.00 -4.18
N ILE A 66 -3.39 7.22 -4.69
CA ILE A 66 -4.45 8.13 -4.23
C ILE A 66 -5.84 7.52 -4.46
N GLU A 67 -6.10 6.97 -5.65
CA GLU A 67 -7.39 6.34 -5.99
C GLU A 67 -7.70 5.14 -5.08
N LEU A 68 -6.68 4.34 -4.74
CA LEU A 68 -6.80 3.25 -3.76
C LEU A 68 -7.19 3.75 -2.35
N GLY A 69 -6.95 5.02 -2.06
CA GLY A 69 -7.25 5.66 -0.78
C GLY A 69 -6.02 5.89 0.12
N PHE A 70 -4.80 5.79 -0.42
CA PHE A 70 -3.61 6.19 0.34
C PHE A 70 -3.48 7.72 0.38
N ASP A 71 -3.09 8.21 1.54
CA ASP A 71 -2.53 9.54 1.71
C ASP A 71 -1.03 9.48 1.39
N VAL A 72 -0.63 10.16 0.33
CA VAL A 72 0.72 10.15 -0.21
C VAL A 72 1.21 11.56 -0.43
N GLU A 73 2.50 11.78 -0.20
CA GLU A 73 3.17 13.06 -0.43
C GLU A 73 4.25 12.91 -1.51
N GLU A 74 4.35 13.90 -2.39
CA GLU A 74 5.44 14.00 -3.34
C GLU A 74 6.62 14.69 -2.65
N GLU A 75 7.74 13.99 -2.52
CA GLU A 75 9.01 14.51 -2.01
C GLU A 75 10.10 14.53 -3.10
N ASP A 76 11.26 15.10 -2.80
CA ASP A 76 12.37 15.27 -3.75
C ASP A 76 12.87 13.94 -4.35
N ASP A 77 12.82 12.85 -3.59
CA ASP A 77 13.35 11.53 -4.00
C ASP A 77 12.25 10.56 -4.49
N GLY A 78 10.96 10.88 -4.32
CA GLY A 78 9.87 9.96 -4.63
C GLY A 78 8.53 10.27 -3.98
N VAL A 79 7.60 9.33 -4.09
CA VAL A 79 6.27 9.39 -3.46
C VAL A 79 6.30 8.66 -2.13
N VAL A 80 6.05 9.34 -1.02
CA VAL A 80 5.98 8.74 0.33
C VAL A 80 4.56 8.33 0.67
N ILE A 81 4.38 7.14 1.26
CA ILE A 81 3.09 6.66 1.75
C ILE A 81 2.98 6.96 3.24
N HIS A 82 2.08 7.86 3.63
CA HIS A 82 1.92 8.30 5.02
C HIS A 82 0.80 7.56 5.75
N ALA A 83 -0.37 7.46 5.12
CA ALA A 83 -1.53 6.95 5.80
C ALA A 83 -2.50 6.24 4.86
N TYR A 84 -3.35 5.42 5.47
CA TYR A 84 -4.54 4.82 4.89
C TYR A 84 -5.53 4.69 6.03
N ASN A 85 -6.81 4.96 5.79
CA ASN A 85 -7.85 4.78 6.78
C ASN A 85 -9.19 4.55 6.09
N ASN A 86 -9.47 3.30 5.72
CA ASN A 86 -10.68 2.93 5.01
C ASN A 86 -10.97 1.43 5.18
N LYS A 87 -12.01 0.93 4.53
CA LYS A 87 -12.24 -0.50 4.40
C LYS A 87 -11.18 -1.12 3.49
N SER A 88 -10.57 -2.21 3.95
CA SER A 88 -9.70 -3.05 3.13
C SER A 88 -10.40 -3.43 1.84
N GLY A 89 -9.69 -3.32 0.72
CA GLY A 89 -10.19 -3.68 -0.60
C GLY A 89 -9.28 -4.70 -1.25
N GLN A 90 -8.39 -4.18 -2.08
CA GLN A 90 -7.43 -4.94 -2.89
C GLN A 90 -6.08 -4.23 -3.02
N GLU A 91 -5.82 -3.24 -2.17
CA GLU A 91 -4.58 -2.46 -2.07
C GLU A 91 -3.34 -3.35 -1.92
N GLU A 92 -3.47 -4.52 -1.30
CA GLU A 92 -2.39 -5.47 -1.14
C GLU A 92 -1.83 -5.95 -2.48
N LEU A 93 -2.68 -6.13 -3.50
CA LEU A 93 -2.23 -6.56 -4.83
C LEU A 93 -1.42 -5.46 -5.52
N PHE A 94 -1.81 -4.20 -5.32
CA PHE A 94 -1.12 -3.06 -5.92
C PHE A 94 0.23 -2.82 -5.25
N LEU A 95 0.30 -2.91 -3.93
CA LEU A 95 1.56 -2.81 -3.19
C LEU A 95 2.48 -4.00 -3.47
N GLU A 96 1.93 -5.21 -3.63
CA GLU A 96 2.71 -6.42 -3.94
C GLU A 96 3.44 -6.31 -5.29
N VAL A 97 2.77 -5.86 -6.36
CA VAL A 97 3.40 -5.79 -7.69
C VAL A 97 4.51 -4.74 -7.80
N ILE A 98 4.56 -3.78 -6.86
CA ILE A 98 5.63 -2.77 -6.79
C ILE A 98 6.56 -2.99 -5.59
N SER A 99 6.42 -4.09 -4.84
CA SER A 99 7.13 -4.31 -3.59
C SER A 99 8.66 -4.19 -3.71
N ASP A 100 9.27 -4.73 -4.78
CA ASP A 100 10.72 -4.63 -5.05
C ASP A 100 11.20 -3.23 -5.43
N LEU A 101 10.26 -2.35 -5.80
CA LEU A 101 10.53 -0.96 -6.18
C LEU A 101 10.50 -0.02 -4.97
N LEU A 102 9.83 -0.41 -3.88
CA LEU A 102 9.74 0.41 -2.68
C LEU A 102 11.11 0.54 -1.98
N ARG A 103 11.31 1.68 -1.32
CA ARG A 103 12.50 2.01 -0.52
C ARG A 103 12.09 2.56 0.83
N THR A 104 13.01 2.43 1.79
CA THR A 104 12.85 3.02 3.12
C THR A 104 13.01 4.54 3.03
N VAL A 105 12.10 5.30 3.65
CA VAL A 105 12.31 6.72 3.95
C VAL A 105 13.44 6.81 5.00
N THR A 106 14.61 7.28 4.58
CA THR A 106 15.76 7.46 5.48
C THR A 106 15.58 8.71 6.33
N ASN A 107 15.33 8.51 7.62
CA ASN A 107 15.54 9.50 8.67
C ASN A 107 16.73 9.08 9.56
N GLU A 108 17.27 10.03 10.32
CA GLU A 108 18.47 9.87 11.15
C GLU A 108 18.41 8.73 12.19
N ASN A 109 17.21 8.16 12.43
CA ASN A 109 16.97 7.02 13.32
C ASN A 109 16.65 5.70 12.59
N SER A 110 16.67 5.68 11.24
CA SER A 110 16.27 4.53 10.43
C SER A 110 17.34 3.43 10.47
N THR A 111 17.22 2.55 11.45
CA THR A 111 18.11 1.40 11.69
C THR A 111 17.62 0.11 11.00
N GLN A 112 16.50 0.16 10.25
CA GLN A 112 15.94 -0.98 9.51
C GLN A 112 16.08 -0.85 7.98
N ASN A 113 16.65 -1.90 7.38
CA ASN A 113 17.08 -2.02 5.98
C ASN A 113 15.95 -2.18 4.93
N LYS A 114 14.67 -2.18 5.31
CA LYS A 114 13.58 -2.47 4.36
C LYS A 114 12.32 -1.62 4.59
N PRO A 115 11.63 -1.25 3.49
CA PRO A 115 10.33 -0.56 3.56
C PRO A 115 9.27 -1.45 4.21
N PHE A 116 8.36 -0.86 4.97
CA PHE A 116 7.27 -1.55 5.64
C PHE A 116 6.04 -0.66 5.83
N ILE A 117 4.91 -1.32 6.04
CA ILE A 117 3.67 -0.72 6.54
C ILE A 117 3.18 -1.57 7.73
N VAL A 118 2.85 -0.90 8.83
CA VAL A 118 2.17 -1.48 9.99
C VAL A 118 0.69 -1.11 9.89
N TRP A 119 -0.14 -2.12 9.84
CA TRP A 119 -1.58 -1.99 9.74
C TRP A 119 -2.23 -2.31 11.09
N ARG A 120 -3.34 -1.63 11.36
CA ARG A 120 -4.26 -2.02 12.42
C ARG A 120 -5.66 -2.18 11.83
N GLY A 121 -6.30 -3.29 12.18
CA GLY A 121 -7.70 -3.55 11.86
C GLY A 121 -8.67 -3.11 12.95
N GLU A 122 -9.96 -3.07 12.60
CA GLU A 122 -11.04 -2.66 13.50
C GLU A 122 -11.26 -3.54 14.74
N ASP A 123 -10.65 -4.73 14.77
CA ASP A 123 -10.64 -5.66 15.90
C ASP A 123 -9.35 -5.61 16.73
N ASP A 124 -8.58 -4.52 16.58
CA ASP A 124 -7.25 -4.32 17.19
C ASP A 124 -6.17 -5.32 16.72
N MET A 125 -6.44 -6.14 15.69
CA MET A 125 -5.42 -6.97 15.08
C MET A 125 -4.38 -6.10 14.38
N VAL A 126 -3.10 -6.41 14.61
CA VAL A 126 -1.97 -5.66 14.08
C VAL A 126 -1.06 -6.58 13.30
N TRP A 127 -0.68 -6.16 12.11
CA TRP A 127 0.29 -6.86 11.28
C TRP A 127 1.22 -5.87 10.58
N LYS A 128 2.40 -6.36 10.21
CA LYS A 128 3.43 -5.60 9.52
C LYS A 128 3.74 -6.27 8.19
N ASP A 129 3.55 -5.56 7.10
CA ASP A 129 4.00 -5.96 5.78
C ASP A 129 5.38 -5.38 5.51
N ILE A 130 6.29 -6.25 5.05
CA ILE A 130 7.67 -5.87 4.70
C ILE A 130 7.83 -6.00 3.18
N TYR A 131 8.27 -4.90 2.58
CA TYR A 131 8.50 -4.73 1.15
C TYR A 131 10.01 -4.70 0.83
N GLY A 132 10.36 -4.39 -0.43
CA GLY A 132 11.73 -4.33 -0.94
C GLY A 132 12.20 -5.62 -1.62
N GLU A 133 11.33 -6.63 -1.71
CA GLU A 133 11.53 -7.87 -2.47
C GLU A 133 10.30 -8.14 -3.34
N LYS A 134 10.41 -9.05 -4.32
CA LYS A 134 9.26 -9.42 -5.19
C LYS A 134 8.11 -10.10 -4.45
N THR A 135 8.35 -10.61 -3.25
CA THR A 135 7.34 -11.24 -2.41
C THR A 135 7.23 -10.45 -1.12
N VAL A 136 6.01 -10.02 -0.80
CA VAL A 136 5.70 -9.32 0.46
C VAL A 136 5.72 -10.34 1.59
N ARG A 137 6.31 -9.96 2.73
CA ARG A 137 6.30 -10.79 3.94
C ARG A 137 5.44 -10.11 5.00
N SER A 138 4.40 -10.78 5.44
CA SER A 138 3.53 -10.31 6.53
C SER A 138 3.92 -10.96 7.86
N LEU A 139 4.08 -10.13 8.89
CA LEU A 139 4.33 -10.56 10.27
C LEU A 139 3.13 -10.15 11.12
N THR A 140 2.52 -11.09 11.83
CA THR A 140 1.48 -10.80 12.82
C THR A 140 2.12 -10.61 14.20
N GLY A 141 1.56 -9.71 15.01
CA GLY A 141 2.13 -9.39 16.31
C GLY A 141 1.07 -8.98 17.34
N VAL A 142 1.51 -8.85 18.59
CA VAL A 142 0.73 -8.27 19.69
C VAL A 142 1.41 -6.96 20.06
N ILE A 143 0.68 -5.85 20.06
CA ILE A 143 1.21 -4.56 20.53
C ILE A 143 1.40 -4.64 22.05
N THR A 144 2.61 -4.33 22.51
CA THR A 144 2.89 -4.13 23.93
C THR A 144 3.27 -2.68 24.13
N PHE A 145 2.41 -1.90 24.80
CA PHE A 145 2.75 -0.55 25.21
C PHE A 145 3.71 -0.63 26.41
N GLN A 146 4.91 -0.09 26.27
CA GLN A 146 5.79 0.15 27.41
C GLN A 146 5.59 1.58 27.87
N GLU A 147 5.05 1.75 29.08
CA GLU A 147 5.07 3.04 29.76
C GLU A 147 6.52 3.37 30.08
N ASN A 148 7.04 4.46 29.51
CA ASN A 148 8.30 5.01 29.98
C ASN A 148 8.08 5.52 31.41
N PRO A 149 8.80 5.02 32.42
CA PRO A 149 8.67 5.55 33.77
C PRO A 149 9.03 7.03 33.73
N ILE A 150 8.08 7.88 34.11
CA ILE A 150 8.31 9.30 34.35
C ILE A 150 9.32 9.36 35.50
N GLY A 151 10.54 9.79 35.20
CA GLY A 151 11.59 10.05 36.18
C GLY A 151 11.28 11.25 37.04
#